data_AF-A0A832LZH7-F1
#
_entry.id   AF-A0A832LZH7-F1
#
_cell.length_a   1.000
_cell.length_b   1.000
_cell.length_c   1.000
_cell.angle_alpha   90.00
_cell.angle_beta   90.00
_cell.angle_gamma   90.00
#
_symmetry.space_group_name_H-M   'P 1'
#
loop_
_entity.id
_entity.type
_entity.pdbx_description
1 polymer ?
#
loop_
_entity_poly.entity_id
_entity_poly.type
_entity_poly.pdbx_seq_one_letter_code
_entity_poly.pdbx_strand_id
1 'polypeptide(L)'
;MIFLSVFIHLENLNYEKTFENYRFYSDYLISHFLETFFEIMLELESEKKYNIDINNHIAFEFINNLKTEQFINDLEKRKDSKYLLIILFYYLYRSFADIEDDIIYKKYSDIFYRNLDSFPDNLKQDLFGYMISRYLQKVNSGKAQYLKEIFKIYNLKLKLGLYSELKAVRYPSTAYRDYIVVGLRLKKYKWVENFIKNYSSELPEEIRNDEESMAYARLYLFKKDFTKALENLKKLKTTNYIYVLDASRIKLRIYYETSEFEEAFLEIDREKHYIKNNAKKIALPVRKYSKEFLDYYSFLLKLRLSPDKKEIDYFLNKIKSNTTLVLREWLIQKVQEMELNT
;
A
#
# COMPACT_ATOMS: atom_id res chain seq x y z
N MET A 1 -4.62 3.99 -37.13
CA MET A 1 -5.60 3.39 -38.06
C MET A 1 -6.72 4.36 -38.48
N ILE A 2 -7.20 5.24 -37.58
CA ILE A 2 -8.31 6.20 -37.86
C ILE A 2 -7.93 7.35 -38.81
N PHE A 3 -6.70 7.86 -38.75
CA PHE A 3 -6.25 8.85 -39.75
C PHE A 3 -6.30 8.30 -41.18
N LEU A 4 -5.93 7.03 -41.36
CA LEU A 4 -6.00 6.36 -42.66
C LEU A 4 -7.46 6.23 -43.14
N SER A 5 -8.42 5.93 -42.25
CA SER A 5 -9.83 5.85 -42.63
C SER A 5 -10.46 7.21 -42.93
N VAL A 6 -10.03 8.29 -42.26
CA VAL A 6 -10.42 9.67 -42.59
C VAL A 6 -9.93 10.06 -43.98
N PHE A 7 -8.66 9.75 -44.30
CA PHE A 7 -8.11 9.98 -45.64
C PHE A 7 -8.83 9.16 -46.74
N ILE A 8 -9.07 7.87 -46.50
CA ILE A 8 -9.79 6.99 -47.46
C ILE A 8 -11.23 7.48 -47.72
N HIS A 9 -11.93 7.99 -46.70
CA HIS A 9 -13.31 8.48 -46.90
C HIS A 9 -13.37 9.88 -47.55
N LEU A 10 -12.36 10.72 -47.33
CA LEU A 10 -12.18 11.97 -48.06
C LEU A 10 -11.94 11.74 -49.55
N GLU A 11 -11.11 10.75 -49.91
CA GLU A 11 -10.89 10.36 -51.31
C GLU A 11 -12.16 9.82 -51.98
N ASN A 12 -13.08 9.22 -51.21
CA ASN A 12 -14.35 8.67 -51.69
C ASN A 12 -15.53 9.67 -51.60
N LEU A 13 -15.28 10.96 -51.33
CA LEU A 13 -16.31 12.01 -51.19
C LEU A 13 -17.42 11.70 -50.16
N ASN A 14 -17.15 10.80 -49.19
CA ASN A 14 -18.10 10.45 -48.14
C ASN A 14 -17.88 11.36 -46.92
N TYR A 15 -18.31 12.61 -47.08
CA TYR A 15 -18.09 13.68 -46.11
C TYR A 15 -18.78 13.43 -44.77
N GLU A 16 -20.00 12.90 -44.75
CA GLU A 16 -20.73 12.60 -43.51
C GLU A 16 -19.96 11.62 -42.63
N LYS A 17 -19.52 10.49 -43.19
CA LYS A 17 -18.75 9.48 -42.47
C LYS A 17 -17.37 9.99 -42.02
N THR A 18 -16.78 10.90 -42.81
CA THR A 18 -15.54 11.59 -42.45
C THR A 18 -15.73 12.49 -41.23
N PHE A 19 -16.79 13.32 -41.21
CA PHE A 19 -17.08 14.22 -40.09
C PHE A 19 -17.52 13.46 -38.83
N GLU A 20 -18.25 12.36 -38.96
CA GLU A 20 -18.53 11.46 -37.85
C GLU A 20 -17.25 10.90 -37.23
N ASN A 21 -16.35 10.35 -38.05
CA ASN A 21 -15.05 9.85 -37.58
C ASN A 21 -14.22 10.96 -36.90
N TYR A 22 -14.24 12.18 -37.43
CA TYR A 22 -13.58 13.32 -36.81
C TYR A 22 -14.18 13.67 -35.45
N ARG A 23 -15.52 13.69 -35.31
CA ARG A 23 -16.20 13.93 -34.03
C ARG A 23 -15.86 12.86 -33.00
N PHE A 24 -15.88 11.59 -33.39
CA PHE A 24 -15.49 10.49 -32.49
C PHE A 24 -14.03 10.63 -32.05
N TYR A 25 -13.14 10.99 -32.98
CA TYR A 25 -11.73 11.20 -32.67
C TYR A 25 -11.50 12.42 -31.77
N SER A 26 -12.20 13.53 -31.98
CA SER A 26 -12.11 14.70 -31.10
C SER A 26 -12.64 14.41 -29.69
N ASP A 27 -13.76 13.70 -29.58
CA ASP A 27 -14.30 13.26 -28.29
C ASP A 27 -13.31 12.36 -27.56
N TYR A 28 -12.66 11.43 -28.27
CA TYR A 28 -11.63 10.56 -27.71
C TYR A 28 -10.44 11.37 -27.17
N LEU A 29 -9.90 12.32 -27.95
CA LEU A 29 -8.76 13.14 -27.52
C LEU A 29 -9.08 13.98 -26.29
N ILE A 30 -10.28 14.59 -26.25
CA ILE A 30 -10.73 15.36 -25.09
C ILE A 30 -10.89 14.46 -23.86
N SER A 31 -11.49 13.28 -24.04
CA SER A 31 -11.69 12.30 -22.96
C SER A 31 -10.34 11.84 -22.40
N HIS A 32 -9.41 11.47 -23.28
CA HIS A 32 -8.08 11.04 -22.90
C HIS A 32 -7.28 12.15 -22.18
N PHE A 33 -7.37 13.40 -22.66
CA PHE A 33 -6.78 14.54 -21.96
C PHE A 33 -7.33 14.68 -20.54
N LEU A 34 -8.66 14.63 -20.37
CA LEU A 34 -9.30 14.80 -19.06
C LEU A 34 -8.99 13.63 -18.11
N GLU A 35 -9.00 12.39 -18.61
CA GLU A 35 -8.61 11.20 -17.85
C GLU A 35 -7.19 11.33 -17.33
N THR A 36 -6.24 11.61 -18.23
CA THR A 36 -4.82 11.79 -17.90
C THR A 36 -4.64 12.97 -16.94
N PHE A 37 -5.37 14.06 -17.14
CA PHE A 37 -5.32 15.22 -16.27
C PHE A 37 -5.77 14.89 -14.85
N PHE A 38 -6.91 14.19 -14.68
CA PHE A 38 -7.37 13.79 -13.35
C PHE A 38 -6.48 12.73 -12.70
N GLU A 39 -5.86 11.85 -13.47
CA GLU A 39 -4.86 10.91 -12.98
C GLU A 39 -3.63 11.65 -12.44
N ILE A 40 -3.09 12.64 -13.17
CA ILE A 40 -1.99 13.50 -12.67
C ILE A 40 -2.42 14.23 -11.40
N MET A 41 -3.63 14.80 -11.36
CA MET A 41 -4.14 15.48 -10.17
C MET A 41 -4.25 14.53 -8.96
N LEU A 42 -4.67 13.28 -9.19
CA LEU A 42 -4.70 12.23 -8.18
C LEU A 42 -3.30 11.91 -7.66
N GLU A 43 -2.31 11.76 -8.53
CA GLU A 43 -0.91 11.52 -8.15
C GLU A 43 -0.37 12.68 -7.29
N LEU A 44 -0.55 13.92 -7.75
CA LEU A 44 -0.17 15.13 -7.03
C LEU A 44 -0.81 15.18 -5.63
N GLU A 45 -2.13 14.98 -5.51
CA GLU A 45 -2.80 14.92 -4.21
C GLU A 45 -2.23 13.81 -3.31
N SER A 46 -1.85 12.67 -3.90
CA SER A 46 -1.24 11.57 -3.16
C SER A 46 0.16 11.90 -2.63
N GLU A 47 0.86 12.89 -3.20
CA GLU A 47 2.19 13.33 -2.77
C GLU A 47 2.15 14.23 -1.53
N LYS A 48 1.03 14.91 -1.26
CA LYS A 48 0.87 15.76 -0.06
C LYS A 48 1.17 15.01 1.23
N LYS A 49 0.94 13.69 1.26
CA LYS A 49 1.28 12.80 2.40
C LYS A 49 2.78 12.77 2.73
N TYR A 50 3.64 13.20 1.81
CA TYR A 50 5.09 13.30 1.98
C TYR A 50 5.57 14.72 2.32
N ASN A 51 4.66 15.65 2.64
CA ASN A 51 4.95 17.07 2.89
C ASN A 51 5.66 17.77 1.72
N ILE A 52 5.38 17.33 0.49
CA ILE A 52 5.84 17.98 -0.73
C ILE A 52 4.88 19.14 -1.02
N ASP A 53 5.42 20.35 -1.17
CA ASP A 53 4.64 21.51 -1.60
C ASP A 53 4.40 21.44 -3.10
N ILE A 54 3.15 21.15 -3.47
CA ILE A 54 2.70 21.02 -4.86
C ILE A 54 1.84 22.19 -5.33
N ASN A 55 1.63 23.19 -4.47
CA ASN A 55 0.64 24.25 -4.72
C ASN A 55 0.99 25.14 -5.92
N ASN A 56 2.27 25.18 -6.32
CA ASN A 56 2.74 25.92 -7.49
C ASN A 56 2.69 25.11 -8.80
N HIS A 57 2.13 23.90 -8.80
CA HIS A 57 2.03 23.10 -10.01
C HIS A 57 0.90 23.62 -10.92
N ILE A 58 1.20 23.81 -12.22
CA ILE A 58 0.27 24.38 -13.23
C ILE A 58 -1.08 23.65 -13.29
N ALA A 59 -1.12 22.36 -12.95
CA ALA A 59 -2.37 21.59 -12.91
C ALA A 59 -3.40 22.16 -11.91
N PHE A 60 -2.95 22.66 -10.76
CA PHE A 60 -3.83 23.29 -9.77
C PHE A 60 -4.36 24.64 -10.26
N GLU A 61 -3.50 25.46 -10.88
CA GLU A 61 -3.95 26.70 -11.52
C GLU A 61 -4.98 26.40 -12.62
N PHE A 62 -4.71 25.41 -13.47
CA PHE A 62 -5.62 25.02 -14.54
C PHE A 62 -6.98 24.57 -14.00
N ILE A 63 -7.04 23.63 -13.05
CA ILE A 63 -8.33 23.12 -12.55
C ILE A 63 -9.14 24.18 -11.80
N ASN A 64 -8.48 25.09 -11.05
CA ASN A 64 -9.15 26.12 -10.26
C ASN A 64 -9.83 27.17 -11.13
N ASN A 65 -9.36 27.36 -12.37
CA ASN A 65 -9.96 28.27 -13.34
C ASN A 65 -11.08 27.61 -14.16
N LEU A 66 -11.38 26.32 -13.94
CA LEU A 66 -12.39 25.57 -14.68
C LEU A 66 -13.64 25.31 -13.83
N LYS A 67 -14.82 25.31 -14.49
CA LYS A 67 -16.08 24.86 -13.89
C LYS A 67 -16.20 23.33 -13.88
N THR A 68 -15.18 22.67 -13.35
CA THR A 68 -15.00 21.21 -13.45
C THR A 68 -16.18 20.43 -12.87
N GLU A 69 -16.69 20.83 -11.70
CA GLU A 69 -17.81 20.12 -11.06
C GLU A 69 -19.10 20.20 -11.87
N GLN A 70 -19.41 21.38 -12.43
CA GLN A 70 -20.56 21.54 -13.32
C GLN A 70 -20.40 20.66 -14.56
N PHE A 71 -19.22 20.67 -15.17
CA PHE A 71 -18.92 19.86 -16.36
C PHE A 71 -19.11 18.36 -16.10
N ILE A 72 -18.58 17.83 -14.99
CA ILE A 72 -18.75 16.42 -14.63
C ILE A 72 -20.22 16.09 -14.38
N ASN A 73 -20.96 16.94 -13.65
CA ASN A 73 -22.38 16.73 -13.41
C ASN A 73 -23.19 16.69 -14.72
N ASP A 74 -22.82 17.49 -15.72
CA ASP A 74 -23.46 17.47 -17.03
C ASP A 74 -23.08 16.24 -17.85
N LEU A 75 -21.85 15.72 -17.71
CA LEU A 75 -21.46 14.43 -18.30
C LEU A 75 -22.23 13.26 -17.69
N GLU A 76 -22.41 13.22 -16.36
CA GLU A 76 -23.18 12.18 -15.68
C GLU A 76 -24.63 12.07 -16.17
N LYS A 77 -25.28 13.22 -16.41
CA LYS A 77 -26.66 13.28 -16.93
C LYS A 77 -26.81 12.63 -18.29
N ARG A 78 -25.74 12.58 -19.10
CA ARG A 78 -25.75 11.97 -20.43
C ARG A 78 -25.83 10.44 -20.37
N LYS A 79 -25.43 9.82 -19.25
CA LYS A 79 -25.43 8.36 -19.05
C LYS A 79 -24.74 7.58 -20.18
N ASP A 80 -23.69 8.17 -20.74
CA ASP A 80 -22.93 7.59 -21.83
C ASP A 80 -21.65 6.93 -21.30
N SER A 81 -21.43 5.67 -21.65
CA SER A 81 -20.26 4.90 -21.20
C SER A 81 -18.94 5.50 -21.66
N LYS A 82 -18.93 6.31 -22.74
CA LYS A 82 -17.69 6.95 -23.22
C LYS A 82 -17.09 7.95 -22.23
N TYR A 83 -17.89 8.51 -21.33
CA TYR A 83 -17.44 9.48 -20.33
C TYR A 83 -17.18 8.86 -18.95
N LEU A 84 -17.38 7.54 -18.83
CA LEU A 84 -17.30 6.83 -17.54
C LEU A 84 -15.94 6.99 -16.87
N LEU A 85 -14.84 6.90 -17.64
CA LEU A 85 -13.49 7.01 -17.11
C LEU A 85 -13.19 8.43 -16.61
N ILE A 86 -13.57 9.46 -17.37
CA ILE A 86 -13.45 10.86 -16.95
C ILE A 86 -14.14 11.07 -15.58
N ILE A 87 -15.39 10.60 -15.45
CA ILE A 87 -16.18 10.74 -14.22
C ILE A 87 -15.51 9.98 -13.07
N LEU A 88 -15.03 8.75 -13.33
CA LEU A 88 -14.42 7.88 -12.34
C LEU A 88 -13.09 8.46 -11.83
N PHE A 89 -12.20 8.89 -12.73
CA PHE A 89 -10.93 9.53 -12.35
C PHE A 89 -11.16 10.86 -11.64
N TYR A 90 -12.16 11.65 -12.03
CA TYR A 90 -12.52 12.87 -11.30
C TYR A 90 -12.91 12.59 -9.85
N TYR A 91 -13.83 11.65 -9.59
CA TYR A 91 -14.22 11.33 -8.21
C TYR A 91 -13.09 10.68 -7.42
N LEU A 92 -12.23 9.90 -8.09
CA LEU A 92 -11.05 9.33 -7.48
C LEU A 92 -10.09 10.44 -7.03
N TYR A 93 -9.71 11.36 -7.92
CA TYR A 93 -8.92 12.55 -7.60
C TYR A 93 -9.54 13.35 -6.45
N ARG A 94 -10.83 13.73 -6.56
CA ARG A 94 -11.51 14.52 -5.53
C ARG A 94 -11.53 13.81 -4.18
N SER A 95 -11.62 12.49 -4.19
CA SER A 95 -11.52 11.72 -2.96
C SER A 95 -10.13 11.89 -2.32
N PHE A 96 -9.04 11.93 -3.08
CA PHE A 96 -7.71 12.13 -2.51
C PHE A 96 -7.45 13.56 -2.03
N ALA A 97 -8.10 14.56 -2.66
CA ALA A 97 -8.07 15.94 -2.19
C ALA A 97 -8.70 16.12 -0.79
N ASP A 98 -9.74 15.33 -0.48
CA ASP A 98 -10.32 15.22 0.87
C ASP A 98 -10.51 13.76 1.29
N ILE A 99 -9.52 13.24 2.03
CA ILE A 99 -9.51 11.86 2.53
C ILE A 99 -10.67 11.56 3.50
N GLU A 100 -11.23 12.59 4.13
CA GLU A 100 -12.32 12.48 5.10
C GLU A 100 -13.70 12.52 4.43
N ASP A 101 -13.79 13.00 3.18
CA ASP A 101 -15.02 12.96 2.39
C ASP A 101 -15.33 11.53 1.91
N ASP A 102 -16.12 10.83 2.71
CA ASP A 102 -16.64 9.50 2.38
C ASP A 102 -17.78 9.54 1.35
N ILE A 103 -18.42 10.68 1.12
CA ILE A 103 -19.53 10.82 0.15
C ILE A 103 -18.98 10.75 -1.27
N ILE A 104 -17.97 11.56 -1.57
CA ILE A 104 -17.30 11.57 -2.87
C ILE A 104 -16.67 10.21 -3.17
N TYR A 105 -16.00 9.61 -2.18
CA TYR A 105 -15.41 8.29 -2.36
C TYR A 105 -16.46 7.21 -2.57
N LYS A 106 -17.58 7.25 -1.86
CA LYS A 106 -18.69 6.31 -2.07
C LYS A 106 -19.23 6.41 -3.50
N LYS A 107 -19.34 7.63 -4.04
CA LYS A 107 -19.75 7.85 -5.42
C LYS A 107 -18.79 7.19 -6.42
N TYR A 108 -17.48 7.39 -6.25
CA TYR A 108 -16.46 6.65 -7.02
C TYR A 108 -16.65 5.13 -6.91
N SER A 109 -16.75 4.62 -5.68
CA SER A 109 -16.85 3.19 -5.39
C SER A 109 -18.08 2.55 -6.03
N ASP A 110 -19.24 3.19 -5.92
CA ASP A 110 -20.49 2.72 -6.50
C ASP A 110 -20.43 2.67 -8.04
N ILE A 111 -19.82 3.68 -8.67
CA ILE A 111 -19.61 3.73 -10.13
C ILE A 111 -18.65 2.62 -10.57
N PHE A 112 -17.53 2.47 -9.87
CA PHE A 112 -16.52 1.46 -10.19
C PHE A 112 -17.08 0.04 -10.08
N TYR A 113 -17.71 -0.31 -8.96
CA TYR A 113 -18.24 -1.67 -8.75
C TYR A 113 -19.43 -2.00 -9.66
N ARG A 114 -20.29 -1.02 -10.00
CA ARG A 114 -21.40 -1.24 -10.94
C ARG A 114 -20.93 -1.55 -12.36
N ASN A 115 -19.77 -1.01 -12.74
CA ASN A 115 -19.22 -1.17 -14.08
C ASN A 115 -18.00 -2.12 -14.10
N LEU A 116 -17.74 -2.85 -13.01
CA LEU A 116 -16.50 -3.61 -12.82
C LEU A 116 -16.18 -4.52 -14.02
N ASP A 117 -17.18 -5.26 -14.52
CA ASP A 117 -17.00 -6.23 -15.61
C ASP A 117 -16.72 -5.59 -16.97
N SER A 118 -17.05 -4.30 -17.14
CA SER A 118 -16.81 -3.55 -18.38
C SER A 118 -15.37 -3.06 -18.54
N PHE A 119 -14.61 -3.00 -17.44
CA PHE A 119 -13.25 -2.50 -17.47
C PHE A 119 -12.25 -3.59 -17.90
N PRO A 120 -11.19 -3.23 -18.65
CA PRO A 120 -10.10 -4.15 -18.90
C PRO A 120 -9.32 -4.43 -17.62
N ASP A 121 -8.69 -5.60 -17.54
CA ASP A 121 -8.09 -6.11 -16.31
C ASP A 121 -6.93 -5.27 -15.78
N ASN A 122 -6.15 -4.63 -16.66
CA ASN A 122 -5.12 -3.67 -16.26
C ASN A 122 -5.73 -2.48 -15.53
N LEU A 123 -6.78 -1.88 -16.10
CA LEU A 123 -7.46 -0.75 -15.48
C LEU A 123 -8.10 -1.14 -14.15
N LYS A 124 -8.73 -2.33 -14.05
CA LYS A 124 -9.24 -2.83 -12.77
C LYS A 124 -8.13 -2.89 -11.71
N GLN A 125 -6.94 -3.39 -12.07
CA GLN A 125 -5.81 -3.49 -11.14
C GLN A 125 -5.37 -2.12 -10.63
N ASP A 126 -5.27 -1.12 -11.52
CA ASP A 126 -4.86 0.23 -11.16
C ASP A 126 -5.90 0.89 -10.24
N LEU A 127 -7.19 0.79 -10.60
CA LEU A 127 -8.30 1.31 -9.79
C LEU A 127 -8.39 0.65 -8.42
N PHE A 128 -8.20 -0.67 -8.32
CA PHE A 128 -8.06 -1.33 -7.02
C PHE A 128 -6.83 -0.85 -6.25
N GLY A 129 -5.72 -0.60 -6.92
CA GLY A 129 -4.49 -0.04 -6.33
C GLY A 129 -4.72 1.31 -5.68
N TYR A 130 -5.45 2.21 -6.33
CA TYR A 130 -5.83 3.51 -5.75
C TYR A 130 -6.76 3.35 -4.55
N MET A 131 -7.74 2.44 -4.61
CA MET A 131 -8.63 2.16 -3.47
C MET A 131 -7.86 1.63 -2.25
N ILE A 132 -6.96 0.66 -2.47
CA ILE A 132 -6.08 0.14 -1.42
C ILE A 132 -5.23 1.27 -0.83
N SER A 133 -4.65 2.11 -1.68
CA SER A 133 -3.83 3.25 -1.26
C SER A 133 -4.61 4.24 -0.39
N ARG A 134 -5.85 4.57 -0.78
CA ARG A 134 -6.74 5.42 0.02
C ARG A 134 -7.00 4.83 1.40
N TYR A 135 -7.43 3.56 1.44
CA TYR A 135 -7.72 2.91 2.72
C TYR A 135 -6.47 2.75 3.58
N LEU A 136 -5.30 2.53 2.98
CA LEU A 136 -4.04 2.47 3.69
C LEU A 136 -3.71 3.80 4.36
N GLN A 137 -3.99 4.94 3.71
CA GLN A 137 -3.85 6.26 4.34
C GLN A 137 -4.75 6.40 5.58
N LYS A 138 -6.01 5.94 5.51
CA LYS A 138 -6.91 5.92 6.68
C LYS A 138 -6.41 4.99 7.79
N VAL A 139 -5.89 3.81 7.45
CA VAL A 139 -5.29 2.90 8.43
C VAL A 139 -4.09 3.56 9.12
N ASN A 140 -3.23 4.24 8.36
CA ASN A 140 -2.06 4.93 8.87
C ASN A 140 -2.41 6.16 9.74
N SER A 141 -3.56 6.79 9.51
CA SER A 141 -4.09 7.84 10.39
C SER A 141 -4.79 7.30 11.66
N GLY A 142 -4.69 5.99 11.93
CA GLY A 142 -5.20 5.34 13.13
C GLY A 142 -6.58 4.69 12.97
N LYS A 143 -7.20 4.75 11.78
CA LYS A 143 -8.51 4.15 11.50
C LYS A 143 -8.38 2.69 11.07
N ALA A 144 -7.94 1.83 11.99
CA ALA A 144 -7.65 0.42 11.74
C ALA A 144 -8.83 -0.39 11.15
N GLN A 145 -10.08 0.07 11.30
CA GLN A 145 -11.26 -0.59 10.74
C GLN A 145 -11.21 -0.73 9.20
N TYR A 146 -10.54 0.19 8.50
CA TYR A 146 -10.41 0.17 7.04
C TYR A 146 -9.51 -0.95 6.52
N LEU A 147 -8.76 -1.60 7.40
CA LEU A 147 -8.00 -2.81 7.06
C LEU A 147 -8.92 -3.93 6.53
N LYS A 148 -10.18 -3.98 7.00
CA LYS A 148 -11.19 -4.92 6.50
C LYS A 148 -11.54 -4.65 5.04
N GLU A 149 -11.59 -3.38 4.62
CA GLU A 149 -11.89 -3.01 3.23
C GLU A 149 -10.75 -3.37 2.28
N ILE A 150 -9.49 -3.14 2.71
CA ILE A 150 -8.30 -3.61 1.96
C ILE A 150 -8.35 -5.12 1.77
N PHE A 151 -8.68 -5.87 2.82
CA PHE A 151 -8.80 -7.32 2.74
C PHE A 151 -9.91 -7.80 1.79
N LYS A 152 -11.06 -7.11 1.74
CA LYS A 152 -12.12 -7.41 0.77
C LYS A 152 -11.63 -7.21 -0.66
N ILE A 153 -10.91 -6.11 -0.93
CA ILE A 153 -10.33 -5.84 -2.24
C ILE A 153 -9.34 -6.95 -2.63
N TYR A 154 -8.42 -7.34 -1.75
CA TYR A 154 -7.50 -8.45 -2.00
C TYR A 154 -8.21 -9.75 -2.35
N ASN A 155 -9.27 -10.13 -1.61
CA ASN A 155 -10.02 -11.34 -1.95
C ASN A 155 -10.71 -11.24 -3.30
N LEU A 156 -11.27 -10.07 -3.63
CA LEU A 156 -11.90 -9.85 -4.93
C LEU A 156 -10.88 -9.91 -6.07
N LYS A 157 -9.70 -9.29 -5.90
CA LYS A 157 -8.59 -9.38 -6.87
C LYS A 157 -8.19 -10.82 -7.14
N LEU A 158 -8.00 -11.63 -6.10
CA LEU A 158 -7.68 -13.06 -6.24
C LEU A 158 -8.80 -13.83 -6.95
N LYS A 159 -10.07 -13.56 -6.61
CA LYS A 159 -11.24 -14.20 -7.26
C LYS A 159 -11.32 -13.87 -8.76
N LEU A 160 -10.92 -12.66 -9.14
CA LEU A 160 -10.95 -12.18 -10.52
C LEU A 160 -9.68 -12.54 -11.32
N GLY A 161 -8.69 -13.20 -10.71
CA GLY A 161 -7.41 -13.48 -11.40
C GLY A 161 -6.47 -12.26 -11.50
N LEU A 162 -6.77 -11.17 -10.81
CA LEU A 162 -6.05 -9.89 -10.89
C LEU A 162 -4.91 -9.83 -9.87
N TYR A 163 -3.86 -10.63 -10.07
CA TYR A 163 -2.73 -10.71 -9.13
C TYR A 163 -1.37 -10.67 -9.82
N SER A 164 -1.27 -10.05 -11.01
CA SER A 164 0.01 -9.88 -11.71
C SER A 164 1.02 -9.07 -10.90
N GLU A 165 0.59 -8.26 -9.93
CA GLU A 165 1.52 -7.57 -9.03
C GLU A 165 2.37 -8.51 -8.17
N LEU A 166 1.94 -9.76 -7.96
CA LEU A 166 2.72 -10.78 -7.24
C LEU A 166 3.97 -11.21 -8.02
N LYS A 167 3.95 -11.05 -9.35
CA LYS A 167 5.04 -11.42 -10.27
C LYS A 167 6.12 -10.34 -10.37
N ALA A 168 5.95 -9.21 -9.69
CA ALA A 168 6.88 -8.09 -9.75
C ALA A 168 7.67 -7.98 -8.44
N VAL A 169 9.00 -7.90 -8.55
CA VAL A 169 9.84 -7.53 -7.41
C VAL A 169 9.70 -6.03 -7.18
N ARG A 170 9.09 -5.66 -6.05
CA ARG A 170 8.97 -4.27 -5.60
C ARG A 170 9.67 -4.12 -4.26
N TYR A 171 10.39 -3.02 -4.09
CA TYR A 171 11.05 -2.66 -2.84
C TYR A 171 10.47 -1.35 -2.28
N PRO A 172 10.39 -1.19 -0.95
CA PRO A 172 10.89 -2.09 0.09
C PRO A 172 9.92 -3.22 0.51
N SER A 173 8.71 -3.27 -0.06
CA SER A 173 7.71 -4.33 0.19
C SER A 173 7.21 -4.90 -1.13
N THR A 174 7.02 -6.23 -1.17
CA THR A 174 6.35 -6.92 -2.26
C THR A 174 4.85 -6.91 -2.04
N ALA A 175 4.06 -6.92 -3.12
CA ALA A 175 2.60 -7.04 -3.00
C ALA A 175 2.22 -8.32 -2.24
N TYR A 176 2.94 -9.41 -2.47
CA TYR A 176 2.78 -10.67 -1.75
C TYR A 176 2.84 -10.51 -0.22
N ARG A 177 3.85 -9.78 0.28
CA ARG A 177 3.96 -9.43 1.70
C ARG A 177 2.77 -8.64 2.20
N ASP A 178 2.25 -7.69 1.41
CA ASP A 178 1.15 -6.83 1.83
C ASP A 178 -0.14 -7.63 2.06
N TYR A 179 -0.45 -8.60 1.19
CA TYR A 179 -1.58 -9.53 1.35
C TYR A 179 -1.47 -10.30 2.68
N ILE A 180 -0.28 -10.84 2.96
CA ILE A 180 0.01 -11.58 4.19
C ILE A 180 -0.17 -10.68 5.42
N VAL A 181 0.45 -9.50 5.43
CA VAL A 181 0.40 -8.58 6.59
C VAL A 181 -1.03 -8.16 6.91
N VAL A 182 -1.85 -7.84 5.89
CA VAL A 182 -3.27 -7.51 6.07
C VAL A 182 -4.02 -8.70 6.68
N GLY A 183 -3.84 -9.91 6.13
CA GLY A 183 -4.47 -11.12 6.65
C GLY A 183 -4.08 -11.43 8.10
N LEU A 184 -2.80 -11.28 8.45
CA LEU A 184 -2.28 -11.52 9.80
C LEU A 184 -2.81 -10.51 10.82
N ARG A 185 -2.85 -9.22 10.48
CA ARG A 185 -3.41 -8.17 11.36
C ARG A 185 -4.91 -8.35 11.60
N LEU A 186 -5.64 -8.92 10.63
CA LEU A 186 -7.04 -9.33 10.79
C LEU A 186 -7.23 -10.73 11.41
N LYS A 187 -6.15 -11.36 11.89
CA LYS A 187 -6.13 -12.72 12.47
C LYS A 187 -6.71 -13.80 11.55
N LYS A 188 -6.62 -13.63 10.23
CA LYS A 188 -7.11 -14.57 9.21
C LYS A 188 -6.05 -15.64 8.90
N TYR A 189 -5.58 -16.36 9.92
CA TYR A 189 -4.41 -17.26 9.78
C TYR A 189 -4.59 -18.37 8.76
N LYS A 190 -5.77 -19.02 8.71
CA LYS A 190 -6.07 -20.05 7.70
C LYS A 190 -6.04 -19.49 6.28
N TRP A 191 -6.54 -18.27 6.11
CA TRP A 191 -6.50 -17.60 4.81
C TRP A 191 -5.06 -17.31 4.39
N VAL A 192 -4.22 -16.82 5.31
CA VAL A 192 -2.80 -16.54 5.03
C VAL A 192 -2.06 -17.82 4.65
N GLU A 193 -2.31 -18.91 5.37
CA GLU A 193 -1.72 -20.23 5.08
C GLU A 193 -2.11 -20.74 3.68
N ASN A 194 -3.39 -20.63 3.32
CA ASN A 194 -3.86 -20.96 1.97
C ASN A 194 -3.28 -20.03 0.90
N PHE A 195 -3.18 -18.74 1.19
CA PHE A 195 -2.58 -17.76 0.28
C PHE A 195 -1.13 -18.11 -0.01
N ILE A 196 -0.34 -18.41 1.02
CA ILE A 196 1.06 -18.80 0.86
C ILE A 196 1.16 -20.04 -0.02
N LYS A 197 0.38 -21.08 0.28
CA LYS A 197 0.39 -22.33 -0.48
C LYS A 197 0.02 -22.15 -1.95
N ASN A 198 -0.96 -21.30 -2.25
CA ASN A 198 -1.52 -21.17 -3.59
C ASN A 198 -0.80 -20.15 -4.47
N TYR A 199 -0.12 -19.16 -3.88
CA TYR A 199 0.43 -18.02 -4.63
C TYR A 199 1.95 -17.85 -4.50
N SER A 200 2.66 -18.65 -3.69
CA SER A 200 4.13 -18.60 -3.65
C SER A 200 4.75 -18.92 -5.01
N SER A 201 4.14 -19.79 -5.82
CA SER A 201 4.61 -20.13 -7.16
C SER A 201 4.54 -18.96 -8.15
N GLU A 202 3.68 -17.97 -7.90
CA GLU A 202 3.57 -16.77 -8.75
C GLU A 202 4.73 -15.79 -8.53
N LEU A 203 5.50 -15.95 -7.44
CA LEU A 203 6.65 -15.09 -7.17
C LEU A 203 7.79 -15.34 -8.18
N PRO A 204 8.56 -14.29 -8.50
CA PRO A 204 9.83 -14.43 -9.23
C PRO A 204 10.74 -15.43 -8.54
N GLU A 205 11.37 -16.29 -9.33
CA GLU A 205 12.16 -17.42 -8.85
C GLU A 205 13.29 -16.97 -7.91
N GLU A 206 13.88 -15.80 -8.17
CA GLU A 206 15.02 -15.26 -7.42
C GLU A 206 14.68 -14.92 -5.97
N ILE A 207 13.42 -14.58 -5.67
CA ILE A 207 12.98 -14.18 -4.33
C ILE A 207 12.00 -15.17 -3.69
N ARG A 208 11.47 -16.13 -4.46
CA ARG A 208 10.38 -17.03 -4.05
C ARG A 208 10.66 -17.72 -2.72
N ASN A 209 11.82 -18.37 -2.60
CA ASN A 209 12.16 -19.16 -1.41
C ASN A 209 12.29 -18.29 -0.15
N ASP A 210 12.85 -17.09 -0.29
CA ASP A 210 13.03 -16.17 0.83
C ASP A 210 11.70 -15.52 1.24
N GLU A 211 10.87 -15.09 0.28
CA GLU A 211 9.53 -14.57 0.55
C GLU A 211 8.62 -15.62 1.19
N GLU A 212 8.62 -16.86 0.70
CA GLU A 212 7.84 -17.96 1.28
C GLU A 212 8.30 -18.26 2.71
N SER A 213 9.61 -18.36 2.93
CA SER A 213 10.17 -18.58 4.27
C SER A 213 9.81 -17.43 5.22
N MET A 214 9.92 -16.19 4.77
CA MET A 214 9.52 -15.01 5.53
C MET A 214 8.00 -14.98 5.80
N ALA A 215 7.18 -15.42 4.85
CA ALA A 215 5.73 -15.50 5.00
C ALA A 215 5.33 -16.48 6.09
N TYR A 216 5.89 -17.69 6.09
CA TYR A 216 5.68 -18.67 7.15
C TYR A 216 6.21 -18.18 8.50
N ALA A 217 7.39 -17.55 8.54
CA ALA A 217 7.93 -16.98 9.77
C ALA A 217 6.97 -15.95 10.39
N ARG A 218 6.37 -15.06 9.56
CA ARG A 218 5.35 -14.11 10.03
C ARG A 218 4.07 -14.81 10.47
N LEU A 219 3.60 -15.83 9.76
CA LEU A 219 2.42 -16.60 10.13
C LEU A 219 2.60 -17.24 11.51
N TYR A 220 3.73 -17.93 11.73
CA TYR A 220 4.01 -18.61 12.98
C TYR A 220 4.25 -17.65 14.14
N LEU A 221 4.91 -16.51 13.89
CA LEU A 221 5.03 -15.42 14.87
C LEU A 221 3.65 -14.95 15.37
N PHE A 222 2.70 -14.72 14.45
CA PHE A 222 1.35 -14.30 14.81
C PHE A 222 0.52 -15.42 15.47
N LYS A 223 0.78 -16.69 15.12
CA LYS A 223 0.22 -17.87 15.79
C LYS A 223 0.89 -18.17 17.16
N LYS A 224 1.93 -17.41 17.53
CA LYS A 224 2.79 -17.64 18.72
C LYS A 224 3.53 -19.00 18.71
N ASP A 225 3.74 -19.58 17.53
CA ASP A 225 4.58 -20.76 17.34
C ASP A 225 6.01 -20.30 17.04
N PHE A 226 6.71 -19.86 18.09
CA PHE A 226 8.00 -19.18 17.95
C PHE A 226 9.10 -20.10 17.42
N THR A 227 9.07 -21.38 17.79
CA THR A 227 10.01 -22.39 17.28
C THR A 227 9.92 -22.50 15.76
N LYS A 228 8.72 -22.69 15.20
CA LYS A 228 8.56 -22.76 13.73
C LYS A 228 8.86 -21.43 13.05
N ALA A 229 8.60 -20.31 13.72
CA ALA A 229 8.98 -19.01 13.18
C ALA A 229 10.51 -18.93 12.99
N LEU A 230 11.29 -19.27 14.01
CA LEU A 230 12.76 -19.30 13.95
C LEU A 230 13.28 -20.32 12.93
N GLU A 231 12.69 -21.51 12.84
CA GLU A 231 13.05 -22.52 11.85
C GLU A 231 12.90 -22.02 10.42
N ASN A 232 11.82 -21.28 10.11
CA ASN A 232 11.64 -20.69 8.79
C ASN A 232 12.61 -19.54 8.51
N LEU A 233 13.00 -18.76 9.52
CA LEU A 233 14.04 -17.74 9.35
C LEU A 233 15.42 -18.34 9.04
N LYS A 234 15.72 -19.56 9.51
CA LYS A 234 16.98 -20.25 9.19
C LYS A 234 17.07 -20.68 7.71
N LYS A 235 15.94 -20.74 7.00
CA LYS A 235 15.89 -21.15 5.58
C LYS A 235 16.26 -20.02 4.62
N LEU A 236 16.37 -18.78 5.10
CA LEU A 236 16.72 -17.63 4.26
C LEU A 236 18.12 -17.82 3.67
N LYS A 237 18.22 -17.68 2.35
CA LYS A 237 19.47 -17.83 1.58
C LYS A 237 20.01 -16.50 1.08
N THR A 238 19.16 -15.48 1.07
CA THR A 238 19.48 -14.18 0.48
C THR A 238 20.43 -13.32 1.31
N THR A 239 21.21 -12.50 0.60
CA THR A 239 22.00 -11.41 1.16
C THR A 239 21.28 -10.06 1.09
N ASN A 240 20.04 -10.04 0.59
CA ASN A 240 19.23 -8.83 0.50
C ASN A 240 18.96 -8.28 1.91
N TYR A 241 19.40 -7.05 2.12
CA TYR A 241 19.34 -6.38 3.40
C TYR A 241 17.91 -6.25 3.94
N ILE A 242 16.88 -6.20 3.09
CA ILE A 242 15.49 -6.07 3.54
C ILE A 242 15.05 -7.31 4.31
N TYR A 243 15.35 -8.51 3.77
CA TYR A 243 15.02 -9.76 4.45
C TYR A 243 15.85 -9.95 5.72
N VAL A 244 17.12 -9.53 5.72
CA VAL A 244 17.97 -9.57 6.92
C VAL A 244 17.38 -8.72 8.04
N LEU A 245 17.02 -7.47 7.74
CA LEU A 245 16.43 -6.56 8.74
C LEU A 245 15.05 -7.04 9.20
N ASP A 246 14.22 -7.54 8.29
CA ASP A 246 12.91 -8.09 8.66
C ASP A 246 12.99 -9.37 9.51
N ALA A 247 13.93 -10.26 9.20
CA ALA A 247 14.19 -11.44 10.01
C ALA A 247 14.61 -11.04 11.42
N SER A 248 15.44 -9.99 11.53
CA SER A 248 15.85 -9.45 12.82
C SER A 248 14.67 -8.93 13.64
N ARG A 249 13.76 -8.17 12.99
CA ARG A 249 12.53 -7.70 13.62
C ARG A 249 11.64 -8.83 14.12
N ILE A 250 11.56 -9.94 13.38
CA ILE A 250 10.82 -11.13 13.83
C ILE A 250 11.51 -11.76 15.05
N LYS A 251 12.82 -11.96 14.99
CA LYS A 251 13.61 -12.52 16.11
C LYS A 251 13.47 -11.68 17.38
N LEU A 252 13.65 -10.37 17.30
CA LEU A 252 13.49 -9.46 18.43
C LEU A 252 12.09 -9.57 19.05
N ARG A 253 11.04 -9.64 18.24
CA ARG A 253 9.69 -9.88 18.77
C ARG A 253 9.56 -11.25 19.45
N ILE A 254 10.17 -12.30 18.89
CA ILE A 254 10.18 -13.63 19.52
C ILE A 254 10.87 -13.56 20.88
N TYR A 255 12.11 -13.06 20.91
CA TYR A 255 12.93 -12.95 22.12
C TYR A 255 12.25 -12.12 23.22
N TYR A 256 11.53 -11.07 22.83
CA TYR A 256 10.71 -10.32 23.77
C TYR A 256 9.59 -11.18 24.39
N GLU A 257 8.84 -11.91 23.56
CA GLU A 257 7.68 -12.70 24.00
C GLU A 257 8.11 -13.96 24.78
N THR A 258 9.31 -14.50 24.52
CA THR A 258 9.90 -15.64 25.24
C THR A 258 10.74 -15.22 26.45
N SER A 259 10.94 -13.92 26.68
CA SER A 259 11.82 -13.36 27.72
C SER A 259 13.31 -13.78 27.59
N GLU A 260 13.73 -14.10 26.37
CA GLU A 260 15.12 -14.39 25.97
C GLU A 260 15.88 -13.06 25.74
N PHE A 261 16.06 -12.29 26.81
CA PHE A 261 16.56 -10.91 26.68
C PHE A 261 18.04 -10.82 26.30
N GLU A 262 18.87 -11.80 26.68
CA GLU A 262 20.28 -11.86 26.26
C GLU A 262 20.39 -12.02 24.74
N GLU A 263 19.59 -12.91 24.16
CA GLU A 263 19.46 -13.12 22.72
C GLU A 263 18.96 -11.86 22.03
N ALA A 264 18.02 -11.13 22.66
CA ALA A 264 17.56 -9.86 22.16
C ALA A 264 18.68 -8.81 22.09
N PHE A 265 19.54 -8.69 23.12
CA PHE A 265 20.68 -7.77 23.09
C PHE A 265 21.71 -8.16 22.02
N LEU A 266 22.04 -9.45 21.91
CA LEU A 266 22.94 -9.96 20.86
C LEU A 266 22.40 -9.66 19.45
N GLU A 267 21.09 -9.80 19.25
CA GLU A 267 20.42 -9.53 17.98
C GLU A 267 20.45 -8.03 17.62
N ILE A 268 20.22 -7.14 18.61
CA ILE A 268 20.34 -5.68 18.44
C ILE A 268 21.76 -5.32 17.99
N ASP A 269 22.78 -5.83 18.67
CA ASP A 269 24.18 -5.52 18.34
C ASP A 269 24.55 -6.07 16.97
N ARG A 270 24.11 -7.28 16.63
CA ARG A 270 24.28 -7.85 15.29
C ARG A 270 23.64 -6.97 14.22
N GLU A 271 22.42 -6.49 14.41
CA GLU A 271 21.74 -5.61 13.44
C GLU A 271 22.47 -4.27 13.30
N LYS A 272 22.90 -3.65 14.41
CA LYS A 272 23.71 -2.42 14.40
C LYS A 272 25.01 -2.60 13.59
N HIS A 273 25.74 -3.69 13.84
CA HIS A 273 26.97 -4.02 13.11
C HIS A 273 26.70 -4.27 11.63
N TYR A 274 25.63 -5.01 11.30
CA TYR A 274 25.24 -5.27 9.92
C TYR A 274 24.93 -3.97 9.17
N ILE A 275 24.15 -3.07 9.76
CA ILE A 275 23.81 -1.76 9.17
C ILE A 275 25.07 -0.92 8.95
N LYS A 276 25.96 -0.86 9.93
CA LYS A 276 27.23 -0.12 9.84
C LYS A 276 28.11 -0.65 8.71
N ASN A 277 28.29 -1.98 8.64
CA ASN A 277 29.15 -2.62 7.66
C ASN A 277 28.59 -2.56 6.22
N ASN A 278 27.26 -2.45 6.08
CA ASN A 278 26.58 -2.41 4.77
C ASN A 278 26.02 -1.02 4.43
N ALA A 279 26.52 0.05 5.08
CA ALA A 279 25.98 1.40 4.96
C ALA A 279 25.93 1.95 3.53
N LYS A 280 26.80 1.47 2.63
CA LYS A 280 26.80 1.83 1.20
C LYS A 280 25.69 1.13 0.40
N LYS A 281 25.25 -0.06 0.82
CA LYS A 281 24.19 -0.85 0.16
C LYS A 281 22.81 -0.51 0.69
N ILE A 282 22.73 -0.08 1.95
CA ILE A 282 21.46 0.21 2.62
C ILE A 282 21.10 1.69 2.45
N ALA A 283 19.95 1.95 1.85
CA ALA A 283 19.43 3.30 1.64
C ALA A 283 19.38 4.11 2.96
N LEU A 284 19.69 5.40 2.89
CA LEU A 284 19.75 6.27 4.08
C LEU A 284 18.45 6.26 4.91
N PRO A 285 17.24 6.34 4.32
CA PRO A 285 16.00 6.23 5.10
C PRO A 285 15.91 4.92 5.88
N VAL A 286 16.33 3.80 5.27
CA VAL A 286 16.34 2.46 5.89
C VAL A 286 17.24 2.41 7.11
N ARG A 287 18.43 3.02 7.01
CA ARG A 287 19.35 3.11 8.16
C ARG A 287 18.75 3.93 9.29
N LYS A 288 18.10 5.06 8.97
CA LYS A 288 17.49 5.95 9.98
C LYS A 288 16.36 5.23 10.73
N TYR A 289 15.37 4.69 10.03
CA TYR A 289 14.24 4.04 10.70
C TYR A 289 14.63 2.73 11.40
N SER A 290 15.66 2.01 10.92
CA SER A 290 16.12 0.79 11.60
C SER A 290 16.86 1.13 12.89
N LYS A 291 17.72 2.16 12.89
CA LYS A 291 18.34 2.65 14.12
C LYS A 291 17.28 3.10 15.12
N GLU A 292 16.31 3.89 14.67
CA GLU A 292 15.22 4.35 15.53
C GLU A 292 14.47 3.17 16.16
N PHE A 293 14.10 2.16 15.37
CA PHE A 293 13.46 0.96 15.91
C PHE A 293 14.31 0.26 16.98
N LEU A 294 15.61 0.09 16.76
CA LEU A 294 16.51 -0.56 17.73
C LEU A 294 16.63 0.26 19.02
N ASP A 295 16.69 1.59 18.94
CA ASP A 295 16.73 2.46 20.11
C ASP A 295 15.44 2.35 20.93
N TYR A 296 14.28 2.29 20.27
CA TYR A 296 12.98 2.10 20.95
C TYR A 296 12.86 0.70 21.55
N TYR A 297 13.34 -0.33 20.85
CA TYR A 297 13.33 -1.70 21.35
C TYR A 297 14.25 -1.87 22.57
N SER A 298 15.45 -1.28 22.56
CA SER A 298 16.33 -1.25 23.74
C SER A 298 15.67 -0.56 24.94
N PHE A 299 14.94 0.54 24.70
CA PHE A 299 14.19 1.21 25.76
C PHE A 299 13.05 0.33 26.30
N LEU A 300 12.33 -0.36 25.42
CA LEU A 300 11.29 -1.32 25.80
C LEU A 300 11.85 -2.43 26.70
N LEU A 301 13.03 -2.98 26.38
CA LEU A 301 13.69 -3.98 27.23
C LEU A 301 14.06 -3.42 28.60
N LYS A 302 14.60 -2.18 28.66
CA LYS A 302 14.90 -1.51 29.93
C LYS A 302 13.66 -1.42 30.82
N LEU A 303 12.53 -0.96 30.27
CA LEU A 303 11.27 -0.86 31.00
C LEU A 303 10.76 -2.23 31.45
N ARG A 304 10.93 -3.27 30.63
CA ARG A 304 10.51 -4.63 30.98
C ARG A 304 11.31 -5.20 32.15
N LEU A 305 12.61 -4.89 32.24
CA LEU A 305 13.51 -5.35 33.30
C LEU A 305 13.37 -4.53 34.59
N SER A 306 13.10 -3.22 34.47
CA SER A 306 12.96 -2.29 35.58
C SER A 306 11.79 -1.34 35.34
N PRO A 307 10.55 -1.76 35.62
CA PRO A 307 9.36 -0.96 35.35
C PRO A 307 9.34 0.33 36.19
N ASP A 308 9.25 1.48 35.51
CA ASP A 308 8.99 2.78 36.13
C ASP A 308 7.79 3.43 35.45
N LYS A 309 6.76 3.76 36.24
CA LYS A 309 5.49 4.27 35.70
C LYS A 309 5.66 5.57 34.91
N LYS A 310 6.51 6.50 35.37
CA LYS A 310 6.73 7.77 34.67
C LYS A 310 7.47 7.55 33.35
N GLU A 311 8.45 6.66 33.32
CA GLU A 311 9.15 6.29 32.09
C GLU A 311 8.24 5.53 31.11
N ILE A 312 7.34 4.67 31.61
CA ILE A 312 6.32 3.98 30.81
C ILE A 312 5.39 4.99 30.13
N ASP A 313 4.80 5.91 30.89
CA ASP A 313 3.90 6.96 30.38
C ASP A 313 4.60 7.83 29.33
N TYR A 314 5.85 8.24 29.62
CA TYR A 314 6.68 9.01 28.69
C TYR A 314 6.91 8.26 27.38
N PHE A 315 7.27 6.97 27.46
CA PHE A 315 7.55 6.16 26.28
C PHE A 315 6.31 5.88 25.45
N LEU A 316 5.17 5.63 26.10
CA LEU A 316 3.90 5.46 25.41
C LEU A 316 3.53 6.72 24.61
N ASN A 317 3.69 7.90 25.21
CA ASN A 317 3.45 9.17 24.53
C ASN A 317 4.42 9.40 23.36
N LYS A 318 5.70 9.07 23.55
CA LYS A 318 6.73 9.14 22.50
C LYS A 318 6.44 8.21 21.31
N ILE A 319 5.97 6.98 21.56
CA ILE A 319 5.55 6.06 20.49
C ILE A 319 4.28 6.56 19.79
N LYS A 320 3.33 7.11 20.56
CA LYS A 320 2.07 7.62 20.00
C LYS A 320 2.29 8.80 19.07
N SER A 321 3.22 9.71 19.38
CA SER A 321 3.52 10.88 18.56
C SER A 321 4.30 10.55 17.28
N ASN A 322 5.06 9.46 17.24
CA ASN A 322 5.79 9.03 16.04
C ASN A 322 4.94 8.11 15.16
N THR A 323 4.24 8.67 14.17
CA THR A 323 3.37 7.91 13.26
C THR A 323 4.11 7.04 12.26
N THR A 324 5.40 7.32 12.00
CA THR A 324 6.22 6.59 11.03
C THR A 324 7.03 5.44 11.65
N LEU A 325 6.91 5.23 12.96
CA LEU A 325 7.69 4.23 13.68
C LEU A 325 7.38 2.80 13.20
N VAL A 326 8.43 2.05 12.89
CA VAL A 326 8.33 0.63 12.53
C VAL A 326 7.80 -0.17 13.71
N LEU A 327 6.81 -1.05 13.46
CA LEU A 327 6.16 -1.88 14.49
C LEU A 327 5.51 -1.08 15.63
N ARG A 328 5.11 0.16 15.38
CA ARG A 328 4.42 1.04 16.35
C ARG A 328 3.28 0.35 17.11
N GLU A 329 2.38 -0.32 16.40
CA GLU A 329 1.23 -1.01 17.03
C GLU A 329 1.66 -2.07 18.04
N TRP A 330 2.69 -2.86 17.71
CA TRP A 330 3.21 -3.88 18.61
C TRP A 330 3.93 -3.25 19.81
N LEU A 331 4.73 -2.20 19.60
CA LEU A 331 5.38 -1.47 20.71
C LEU A 331 4.34 -0.88 21.68
N ILE A 332 3.29 -0.22 21.16
CA ILE A 332 2.18 0.29 21.99
C ILE A 332 1.56 -0.86 22.80
N GLN A 333 1.24 -1.98 22.15
CA GLN A 333 0.65 -3.13 22.82
C GLN A 333 1.54 -3.63 23.97
N LYS A 334 2.84 -3.79 23.73
CA LYS A 334 3.79 -4.29 24.75
C LYS A 334 3.94 -3.34 25.93
N VAL A 335 3.92 -2.02 25.69
CA VAL A 335 3.98 -1.01 26.77
C VAL A 335 2.68 -1.01 27.59
N GLN A 336 1.52 -1.11 26.93
CA GLN A 336 0.22 -1.20 27.61
C GLN A 336 0.07 -2.48 28.45
N GLU A 337 0.66 -3.59 28.02
CA GLU A 337 0.73 -4.82 28.81
C GLU A 337 1.53 -4.62 30.12
N MET A 338 2.45 -3.65 30.19
CA MET A 338 3.16 -3.32 31.43
C MET A 338 2.31 -2.49 32.40
N GLU A 339 1.55 -1.51 31.89
CA GLU A 339 0.66 -0.66 32.71
C GLU A 339 -0.41 -1.47 33.46
N LEU A 340 -0.87 -2.59 32.89
CA LEU A 340 -1.85 -3.46 33.52
C LEU A 340 -1.27 -4.32 34.66
N ASN A 341 0.06 -4.45 34.73
CA ASN A 341 0.76 -5.31 35.68
C ASN A 341 1.50 -4.52 36.79
N THR A 342 1.50 -3.19 36.71
CA THR A 342 2.01 -2.23 37.72
C THR A 342 0.87 -1.47 38.36
#